data_AF-A0A6I2VDD4-F1
#
_entry.id   AF-A0A6I2VDD4-F1
#
_cell.length_a   1.000
_cell.length_b   1.000
_cell.length_c   1.000
_cell.angle_alpha   90.00
_cell.angle_beta   90.00
_cell.angle_gamma   90.00
#
_symmetry.space_group_name_H-M   'P 1'
#
loop_
_entity.id
_entity.type
_entity.pdbx_description
1 polymer ?
#
loop_
_entity_poly.entity_id
_entity_poly.type
_entity_poly.pdbx_seq_one_letter_code
_entity_poly.pdbx_strand_id
1 'polypeptide(L)'
;PATGKDFDPATGQLATKAKVLLLDETTARALTQRLLPAPVKVVSVETKPGTERPRPPFTTSTLQQEAGRKLNFSSARTMSIAQKLYESGHITYMRTDSTNLSAQAISAARNRIKSLYGNEYLPASPRAYRGKVKNAQEAHEAIRPAGEEMRTPDDVSGELSSSDERRLYDLIWKRTVASQMVDARTSRVQAVLAAISNSDEQVEFKATGKTIIFPGYQRAYVEGADDPSSELEDKERILPELVEGEEVTVNGLTPSGHTTQPPARFTEASLVKELEEKGIGRPSTYASVIETLLRRDYATKKGSALVPTWTAFAKTQLLEQHFPHLVDYEFTATMEEALDSIARGEGESEKWLHSFWFGDGGPGLRDLIDEDHLAGIDPAIVNAIEIGSDAKGRAIIVRVWNNGASVMCEEERAPIPVDLAPDELTIEKAEELIALGAGGPRELGVDPETGLVIFAMSGRFGPFVQLGEMAEKSKKKPKRGSLLAGMTIDSITLPEALKILSLPRTVGVDSHGTEIVALNGRYGPYLQKGTDSRTLDSEGELFTITVAGAEAIFAVPKRKGRAGGKWAKKKPGAKTTERGGKKRSRSGAPALGTARVVAKGTSKKARAAREASVKANLDPTRRSSRSGDNP
;
A
#
# COMPACT_ATOMS: atom_id res chain seq x y z
N PRO A 1 -31.41 4.19 -7.51
CA PRO A 1 -30.96 2.80 -7.22
C PRO A 1 -29.97 2.82 -6.05
N ALA A 2 -29.93 1.76 -5.24
CA ALA A 2 -28.94 1.61 -4.19
C ALA A 2 -27.52 1.57 -4.77
N THR A 3 -26.60 2.23 -4.10
CA THR A 3 -25.15 2.27 -4.39
C THR A 3 -24.39 1.69 -3.20
N GLY A 4 -23.08 1.46 -3.34
CA GLY A 4 -22.27 0.90 -2.25
C GLY A 4 -22.30 1.70 -0.94
N LYS A 5 -22.62 2.99 -0.98
CA LYS A 5 -22.72 3.85 0.21
C LYS A 5 -24.03 3.67 1.00
N ASP A 6 -25.03 3.05 0.36
CA ASP A 6 -26.34 2.82 0.97
C ASP A 6 -26.37 1.53 1.80
N PHE A 7 -25.26 0.78 1.82
CA PHE A 7 -25.09 -0.42 2.62
C PHE A 7 -24.29 -0.10 3.89
N ASP A 8 -24.70 -0.72 4.99
CA ASP A 8 -23.98 -0.66 6.24
C ASP A 8 -22.60 -1.35 6.10
N PRO A 9 -21.48 -0.68 6.43
CA PRO A 9 -20.14 -1.23 6.23
C PRO A 9 -19.82 -2.48 7.06
N ALA A 10 -20.52 -2.70 8.19
CA ALA A 10 -20.25 -3.82 9.10
C ALA A 10 -21.07 -5.06 8.72
N THR A 11 -22.31 -4.87 8.30
CA THR A 11 -23.26 -5.96 8.03
C THR A 11 -23.45 -6.24 6.54
N GLY A 12 -23.10 -5.29 5.66
CA GLY A 12 -23.36 -5.36 4.23
C GLY A 12 -24.85 -5.30 3.87
N GLN A 13 -25.73 -5.07 4.84
CA GLN A 13 -27.17 -4.92 4.63
C GLN A 13 -27.51 -3.49 4.20
N LEU A 14 -28.64 -3.33 3.51
CA LEU A 14 -29.12 -1.99 3.14
C LEU A 14 -29.43 -1.20 4.41
N ALA A 15 -28.92 0.02 4.53
CA ALA A 15 -29.14 0.86 5.70
C ALA A 15 -30.65 1.14 5.87
N THR A 16 -31.17 0.98 7.08
CA THR A 16 -32.62 1.03 7.40
C THR A 16 -33.30 2.35 7.05
N LYS A 17 -32.53 3.43 6.87
CA LYS A 17 -33.03 4.77 6.51
C LYS A 17 -32.89 5.10 5.01
N ALA A 18 -32.30 4.21 4.21
CA ALA A 18 -32.03 4.47 2.81
C ALA A 18 -33.33 4.37 1.99
N LYS A 19 -33.83 5.51 1.51
CA LYS A 19 -34.94 5.57 0.54
C LYS A 19 -34.44 5.28 -0.87
N VAL A 20 -33.97 4.05 -1.09
CA VAL A 20 -33.34 3.63 -2.35
C VAL A 20 -33.96 2.34 -2.87
N LEU A 21 -34.01 2.20 -4.19
CA LEU A 21 -34.43 0.96 -4.86
C LEU A 21 -33.24 0.01 -5.01
N LEU A 22 -33.29 -1.13 -4.32
CA LEU A 22 -32.33 -2.22 -4.54
C LEU A 22 -32.74 -3.00 -5.79
N LEU A 23 -31.86 -3.02 -6.80
CA LEU A 23 -32.08 -3.76 -8.04
C LEU A 23 -31.30 -5.07 -8.01
N ASP A 24 -31.98 -6.17 -8.30
CA ASP A 24 -31.34 -7.45 -8.60
C ASP A 24 -31.15 -7.63 -10.13
N GLU A 25 -30.53 -8.74 -10.52
CA GLU A 25 -30.28 -9.05 -11.93
C GLU A 25 -31.57 -9.12 -12.74
N THR A 26 -32.60 -9.78 -12.22
CA THR A 26 -33.89 -9.97 -12.91
C THR A 26 -34.57 -8.63 -13.17
N THR A 27 -34.66 -7.79 -12.15
CA THR A 27 -35.31 -6.47 -12.20
C THR A 27 -34.54 -5.52 -13.11
N ALA A 28 -33.20 -5.50 -13.03
CA ALA A 28 -32.36 -4.65 -13.89
C ALA A 28 -32.44 -5.05 -15.37
N ARG A 29 -32.47 -6.36 -15.68
CA ARG A 29 -32.66 -6.86 -17.05
C ARG A 29 -34.04 -6.53 -17.59
N ALA A 30 -35.09 -6.72 -16.79
CA ALA A 30 -36.45 -6.41 -17.20
C ALA A 30 -36.61 -4.90 -17.47
N LEU A 31 -36.06 -4.05 -16.60
CA LEU A 31 -36.04 -2.60 -16.79
C LEU A 31 -35.32 -2.20 -18.10
N THR A 32 -34.19 -2.84 -18.37
CA THR A 32 -33.41 -2.60 -19.61
C THR A 32 -34.23 -2.91 -20.87
N GLN A 33 -34.98 -4.02 -20.89
CA GLN A 33 -35.84 -4.39 -22.03
C GLN A 33 -36.96 -3.38 -22.26
N ARG A 34 -37.55 -2.84 -21.18
CA ARG A 34 -38.62 -1.83 -21.24
C ARG A 34 -38.12 -0.44 -21.65
N LEU A 35 -36.85 -0.15 -21.40
CA LEU A 35 -36.19 1.11 -21.76
C LEU A 35 -35.59 1.12 -23.18
N LEU A 36 -35.29 -0.04 -23.76
CA LEU A 36 -34.65 -0.13 -25.08
C LEU A 36 -35.39 0.62 -26.21
N PRO A 37 -36.74 0.62 -26.30
CA PRO A 37 -37.45 1.38 -27.31
C PRO A 37 -37.71 2.86 -26.92
N ALA A 38 -37.38 3.27 -25.70
CA ALA A 38 -37.73 4.58 -25.18
C ALA A 38 -36.78 5.68 -25.70
N PRO A 39 -37.30 6.84 -26.14
CA PRO A 39 -36.45 7.99 -26.44
C PRO A 39 -35.81 8.48 -25.14
N VAL A 40 -34.49 8.72 -25.18
CA VAL A 40 -33.75 9.31 -24.08
C VAL A 40 -33.51 10.78 -24.40
N LYS A 41 -33.84 11.66 -23.45
CA LYS A 41 -33.65 13.10 -23.59
C LYS A 41 -32.68 13.63 -22.54
N VAL A 42 -31.90 14.63 -22.92
CA VAL A 42 -31.13 15.43 -21.97
C VAL A 42 -32.10 16.32 -21.20
N VAL A 43 -32.16 16.15 -19.88
CA VAL A 43 -33.05 16.94 -19.00
C VAL A 43 -32.33 18.13 -18.38
N SER A 44 -31.05 17.96 -18.04
CA SER A 44 -30.24 19.05 -17.53
C SER A 44 -28.78 18.89 -17.92
N VAL A 45 -28.10 20.01 -18.17
CA VAL A 45 -26.65 20.06 -18.37
C VAL A 45 -26.08 21.20 -17.53
N GLU A 46 -25.43 20.85 -16.43
CA GLU A 46 -24.78 21.81 -15.56
C GLU A 46 -23.27 21.82 -15.78
N THR A 47 -22.72 22.98 -16.12
CA THR A 47 -21.26 23.20 -16.16
C THR A 47 -20.83 24.02 -14.96
N LYS A 48 -19.95 23.46 -14.14
CA LYS A 48 -19.40 24.10 -12.94
C LYS A 48 -17.89 24.29 -13.08
N PRO A 49 -17.38 25.54 -13.03
CA PRO A 49 -15.94 25.76 -12.93
C PRO A 49 -15.45 25.19 -11.59
N GLY A 50 -14.26 24.56 -11.63
CA GLY A 50 -13.60 23.99 -10.48
C GLY A 50 -12.16 24.46 -10.39
N THR A 51 -11.64 24.57 -9.17
CA THR A 51 -10.26 24.92 -8.90
C THR A 51 -9.64 23.88 -7.97
N GLU A 52 -8.46 23.37 -8.32
CA GLU A 52 -7.70 22.44 -7.50
C GLU A 52 -6.42 23.11 -7.04
N ARG A 53 -6.22 23.17 -5.71
CA ARG A 53 -5.08 23.88 -5.12
C ARG A 53 -3.87 22.95 -5.01
N PRO A 54 -2.64 23.46 -5.20
CA PRO A 54 -1.45 22.68 -4.97
C PRO A 54 -1.35 22.24 -3.51
N ARG A 55 -0.88 21.01 -3.31
CA ARG A 55 -0.64 20.47 -1.98
C ARG A 55 0.55 21.16 -1.30
N PRO A 56 0.62 21.14 0.05
CA PRO A 56 1.76 21.68 0.79
C PRO A 56 3.08 20.97 0.46
N PRO A 57 4.22 21.62 0.74
CA PRO A 57 5.53 20.97 0.83
C PRO A 57 5.52 19.73 1.73
N PHE A 58 6.49 18.85 1.58
CA PHE A 58 6.52 17.61 2.35
C PHE A 58 6.81 17.84 3.84
N THR A 59 5.99 17.20 4.67
CA THR A 59 6.32 16.76 6.02
C THR A 59 6.87 15.33 5.96
N THR A 60 7.35 14.81 7.09
CA THR A 60 7.78 13.40 7.17
C THR A 60 6.66 12.42 6.83
N SER A 61 5.46 12.63 7.38
CA SER A 61 4.30 11.77 7.10
C SER A 61 3.96 11.79 5.61
N THR A 62 3.78 12.99 5.04
CA THR A 62 3.37 13.10 3.64
C THR A 62 4.45 12.61 2.66
N LEU A 63 5.74 12.72 3.00
CA LEU A 63 6.82 12.11 2.23
C LEU A 63 6.76 10.59 2.27
N GLN A 64 6.60 9.98 3.44
CA GLN A 64 6.48 8.52 3.57
C GLN A 64 5.28 7.98 2.79
N GLN A 65 4.15 8.68 2.88
CA GLN A 65 2.94 8.34 2.15
C GLN A 65 3.15 8.35 0.63
N GLU A 66 3.66 9.45 0.09
CA GLU A 66 3.85 9.57 -1.36
C GLU A 66 4.96 8.66 -1.87
N ALA A 67 6.08 8.51 -1.14
CA ALA A 67 7.12 7.54 -1.50
C ALA A 67 6.58 6.09 -1.50
N GLY A 68 5.66 5.75 -0.59
CA GLY A 68 4.96 4.48 -0.58
C GLY A 68 4.08 4.27 -1.82
N ARG A 69 3.24 5.26 -2.16
CA ARG A 69 2.29 5.18 -3.29
C ARG A 69 2.98 5.19 -4.65
N LYS A 70 3.96 6.08 -4.82
CA LYS A 70 4.64 6.36 -6.09
C LYS A 70 5.85 5.49 -6.31
N LEU A 71 6.72 5.42 -5.30
CA LEU A 71 8.02 4.78 -5.44
C LEU A 71 8.02 3.32 -4.98
N ASN A 72 6.92 2.85 -4.36
CA ASN A 72 6.82 1.55 -3.67
C ASN A 72 7.89 1.38 -2.59
N PHE A 73 8.24 2.47 -1.90
CA PHE A 73 9.20 2.43 -0.79
C PHE A 73 8.47 2.17 0.54
N SER A 74 9.06 1.33 1.40
CA SER A 74 8.62 1.27 2.80
C SER A 74 8.99 2.56 3.53
N SER A 75 8.30 2.85 4.62
CA SER A 75 8.56 4.01 5.49
C SER A 75 10.02 4.02 5.95
N ALA A 76 10.54 2.87 6.39
CA ALA A 76 11.94 2.72 6.79
C ALA A 76 12.92 2.98 5.64
N ARG A 77 12.63 2.47 4.42
CA ARG A 77 13.48 2.71 3.25
C ARG A 77 13.47 4.19 2.84
N THR A 78 12.30 4.83 2.84
CA THR A 78 12.15 6.26 2.58
C THR A 78 12.98 7.08 3.54
N MET A 79 12.90 6.80 4.85
CA MET A 79 13.67 7.53 5.86
C MET A 79 15.17 7.28 5.75
N SER A 80 15.60 6.06 5.43
CA SER A 80 17.03 5.76 5.21
C SER A 80 17.61 6.52 4.00
N ILE A 81 16.86 6.64 2.91
CA ILE A 81 17.28 7.41 1.73
C ILE A 81 17.27 8.91 2.05
N ALA A 82 16.22 9.41 2.70
CA ALA A 82 16.13 10.82 3.08
C ALA A 82 17.25 11.24 4.04
N GLN A 83 17.63 10.38 4.99
CA GLN A 83 18.80 10.59 5.87
C GLN A 83 20.07 10.81 5.03
N LYS A 84 20.34 9.97 4.05
CA LYS A 84 21.52 10.11 3.17
C LYS A 84 21.48 11.41 2.38
N LEU A 85 20.34 11.75 1.79
CA LEU A 85 20.15 12.99 1.05
C LEU A 85 20.35 14.24 1.94
N TYR A 86 19.98 14.16 3.21
CA TYR A 86 20.21 15.22 4.19
C TYR A 86 21.69 15.34 4.55
N GLU A 87 22.33 14.22 4.90
CA GLU A 87 23.74 14.18 5.29
C GLU A 87 24.69 14.63 4.17
N SER A 88 24.33 14.38 2.92
CA SER A 88 25.09 14.86 1.75
C SER A 88 24.66 16.25 1.27
N GLY A 89 23.75 16.94 1.98
CA GLY A 89 23.38 18.33 1.72
C GLY A 89 22.46 18.56 0.52
N HIS A 90 21.67 17.57 0.09
CA HIS A 90 20.70 17.74 -0.99
C HIS A 90 19.32 18.16 -0.52
N ILE A 91 18.89 17.78 0.69
CA ILE A 91 17.57 18.16 1.24
C ILE A 91 17.69 18.74 2.65
N THR A 92 16.64 19.44 3.09
CA THR A 92 16.48 19.85 4.49
C THR A 92 16.18 18.66 5.40
N TYR A 93 16.19 18.90 6.72
CA TYR A 93 15.98 17.85 7.71
C TYR A 93 14.65 17.12 7.50
N MET A 94 14.71 15.79 7.41
CA MET A 94 13.60 14.93 6.98
C MET A 94 12.66 14.48 8.10
N ARG A 95 12.92 14.86 9.36
CA ARG A 95 12.03 14.62 10.51
C ARG A 95 11.41 15.95 10.92
N THR A 96 10.29 16.27 10.27
CA THR A 96 9.60 17.56 10.39
C THR A 96 8.10 17.35 10.19
N ASP A 97 7.30 18.02 11.00
CA ASP A 97 5.85 18.19 10.88
C ASP A 97 5.49 19.55 10.21
N SER A 98 6.50 20.38 9.95
CA SER A 98 6.34 21.70 9.35
C SER A 98 6.14 21.63 7.84
N THR A 99 5.21 22.44 7.34
CA THR A 99 5.02 22.69 5.90
C THR A 99 5.59 24.04 5.47
N ASN A 100 6.23 24.76 6.39
CA ASN A 100 6.77 26.09 6.13
C ASN A 100 7.98 26.02 5.19
N LEU A 101 8.09 27.01 4.31
CA LEU A 101 9.28 27.26 3.50
C LEU A 101 9.88 28.62 3.91
N SER A 102 11.20 28.67 3.97
CA SER A 102 11.97 29.90 4.15
C SER A 102 11.75 30.85 2.97
N ALA A 103 11.95 32.16 3.21
CA ALA A 103 11.86 33.16 2.15
C ALA A 103 12.83 32.87 0.98
N GLN A 104 14.00 32.31 1.30
CA GLN A 104 14.99 31.87 0.32
C GLN A 104 14.46 30.71 -0.53
N ALA A 105 13.90 29.67 0.10
CA ALA A 105 13.33 28.52 -0.62
C ALA A 105 12.15 28.92 -1.50
N ILE A 106 11.28 29.81 -1.01
CA ILE A 106 10.16 30.37 -1.79
C ILE A 106 10.71 31.09 -3.03
N SER A 107 11.72 31.93 -2.86
CA SER A 107 12.32 32.69 -3.97
C SER A 107 12.96 31.75 -5.00
N ALA A 108 13.69 30.74 -4.55
CA ALA A 108 14.29 29.72 -5.40
C ALA A 108 13.23 28.92 -6.19
N ALA A 109 12.16 28.48 -5.53
CA ALA A 109 11.05 27.77 -6.18
C ALA A 109 10.37 28.64 -7.24
N ARG A 110 10.06 29.90 -6.91
CA ARG A 110 9.44 30.87 -7.84
C ARG A 110 10.31 31.12 -9.08
N ASN A 111 11.63 31.25 -8.90
CA ASN A 111 12.56 31.39 -10.01
C ASN A 111 12.56 30.15 -10.91
N ARG A 112 12.55 28.94 -10.33
CA ARG A 112 12.45 27.69 -11.10
C ARG A 112 11.13 27.55 -11.84
N ILE A 113 10.02 27.96 -11.24
CA ILE A 113 8.72 27.98 -11.91
C ILE A 113 8.78 28.87 -13.16
N LYS A 114 9.30 30.09 -13.00
CA LYS A 114 9.43 31.04 -14.11
C LYS A 114 10.33 30.52 -15.22
N SER A 115 11.47 29.89 -14.89
CA SER A 115 12.42 29.40 -15.88
C SER A 115 11.95 28.15 -16.63
N LEU A 116 11.24 27.23 -15.95
CA LEU A 116 10.89 25.91 -16.50
C LEU A 116 9.47 25.86 -17.06
N TYR A 117 8.52 26.57 -16.45
CA TYR A 117 7.10 26.50 -16.79
C TYR A 117 6.55 27.81 -17.36
N GLY A 118 7.19 28.94 -17.06
CA GLY A 118 6.79 30.27 -17.54
C GLY A 118 5.96 31.07 -16.52
N ASN A 119 5.76 32.36 -16.82
CA ASN A 119 5.10 33.30 -15.90
C ASN A 119 3.63 32.94 -15.61
N GLU A 120 2.93 32.29 -16.53
CA GLU A 120 1.53 31.90 -16.37
C GLU A 120 1.31 30.84 -15.26
N TYR A 121 2.37 30.09 -14.93
CA TYR A 121 2.34 29.09 -13.85
C TYR A 121 2.75 29.66 -12.48
N LEU A 122 3.24 30.91 -12.44
CA LEU A 122 3.71 31.57 -11.24
C LEU A 122 2.58 32.40 -10.60
N PRO A 123 2.18 32.13 -9.35
CA PRO A 123 1.18 32.92 -8.67
C PRO A 123 1.70 34.32 -8.35
N ALA A 124 0.80 35.31 -8.38
CA ALA A 124 1.12 36.71 -8.15
C ALA A 124 1.83 36.94 -6.80
N SER A 125 1.33 36.30 -5.74
CA SER A 125 1.95 36.28 -4.41
C SER A 125 2.51 34.89 -4.08
N PRO A 126 3.54 34.80 -3.20
CA PRO A 126 3.98 33.54 -2.63
C PRO A 126 2.86 32.79 -1.92
N ARG A 127 2.95 31.45 -1.90
CA ARG A 127 2.01 30.61 -1.14
C ARG A 127 2.60 30.28 0.22
N ALA A 128 1.86 30.61 1.26
CA ALA A 128 2.14 30.16 2.62
C ALA A 128 1.22 28.99 2.98
N TYR A 129 1.80 27.98 3.62
CA TYR A 129 1.09 26.83 4.17
C TYR A 129 1.32 26.87 5.68
N ARG A 130 0.27 27.11 6.47
CA ARG A 130 0.36 27.03 7.93
C ARG A 130 -0.05 25.64 8.37
N GLY A 131 0.82 24.98 9.12
CA GLY A 131 0.49 23.73 9.83
C GLY A 131 -0.49 23.99 10.98
N LYS A 132 -1.16 22.94 11.43
CA LYS A 132 -2.02 22.97 12.63
C LYS A 132 -1.26 22.68 13.92
N VAL A 133 -0.11 21.99 13.83
CA VAL A 133 0.62 21.47 14.99
C VAL A 133 1.55 22.54 15.51
N LYS A 134 1.34 22.94 16.78
CA LYS A 134 2.28 23.73 17.56
C LYS A 134 3.24 22.79 18.27
N ASN A 135 4.39 22.50 17.68
CA ASN A 135 5.41 21.71 18.36
C ASN A 135 6.66 22.55 18.69
N ALA A 136 7.43 22.19 19.72
CA ALA A 136 8.70 22.84 20.08
C ALA A 136 9.68 22.92 18.90
N GLN A 137 9.50 22.00 17.95
CA GLN A 137 10.30 21.83 16.75
C GLN A 137 9.86 22.70 15.56
N GLU A 138 8.93 23.65 15.75
CA GLU A 138 8.50 24.63 14.73
C GLU A 138 9.64 25.47 14.12
N ALA A 139 10.87 25.39 14.65
CA ALA A 139 12.08 25.92 14.02
C ALA A 139 12.51 25.13 12.76
N HIS A 140 11.88 24.00 12.44
CA HIS A 140 12.20 23.23 11.24
C HIS A 140 11.37 23.66 10.03
N GLU A 141 12.04 23.63 8.88
CA GLU A 141 11.43 23.84 7.57
C GLU A 141 10.80 22.53 7.07
N ALA A 142 9.94 22.64 6.06
CA ALA A 142 9.49 21.48 5.29
C ALA A 142 10.66 20.73 4.65
N ILE A 143 10.41 19.47 4.27
CA ILE A 143 11.34 18.66 3.49
C ILE A 143 11.36 19.17 2.05
N ARG A 144 12.48 19.76 1.65
CA ARG A 144 12.68 20.42 0.34
C ARG A 144 14.14 20.30 -0.11
N PRO A 145 14.46 20.58 -1.39
CA PRO A 145 15.85 20.70 -1.82
C PRO A 145 16.61 21.77 -1.02
N ALA A 146 17.82 21.46 -0.56
CA ALA A 146 18.69 22.36 0.19
C ALA A 146 19.43 23.36 -0.72
N GLY A 147 20.09 24.35 -0.10
CA GLY A 147 20.87 25.39 -0.78
C GLY A 147 20.08 26.64 -1.14
N GLU A 148 20.81 27.67 -1.61
CA GLU A 148 20.24 28.95 -2.05
C GLU A 148 19.53 28.83 -3.40
N GLU A 149 20.09 28.00 -4.28
CA GLU A 149 19.47 27.61 -5.53
C GLU A 149 18.81 26.24 -5.40
N MET A 150 17.58 26.15 -5.89
CA MET A 150 16.87 24.88 -5.97
C MET A 150 17.38 24.08 -7.17
N ARG A 151 18.44 23.29 -6.98
CA ARG A 151 19.04 22.43 -8.01
C ARG A 151 18.04 21.40 -8.53
N THR A 152 17.98 21.21 -9.84
CA THR A 152 17.09 20.23 -10.48
C THR A 152 17.58 18.79 -10.25
N PRO A 153 16.73 17.78 -10.45
CA PRO A 153 17.15 16.38 -10.37
C PRO A 153 18.30 16.04 -11.32
N ASP A 154 18.34 16.68 -12.50
CA ASP A 154 19.44 16.50 -13.47
C ASP A 154 20.75 17.12 -12.97
N ASP A 155 20.68 18.30 -12.32
CA ASP A 155 21.86 18.99 -11.78
C ASP A 155 22.59 18.14 -10.72
N VAL A 156 21.84 17.49 -9.83
CA VAL A 156 22.41 16.65 -8.75
C VAL A 156 22.62 15.20 -9.18
N SER A 157 22.20 14.82 -10.38
CA SER A 157 22.18 13.44 -10.82
C SER A 157 23.58 12.81 -10.71
N GLY A 158 24.66 13.51 -11.05
CA GLY A 158 26.03 13.00 -10.91
C GLY A 158 26.50 12.76 -9.47
N GLU A 159 25.88 13.42 -8.49
CA GLU A 159 26.23 13.35 -7.05
C GLU A 159 25.47 12.23 -6.32
N LEU A 160 24.32 11.82 -6.86
CA LEU A 160 23.46 10.81 -6.25
C LEU A 160 23.92 9.39 -6.58
N SER A 161 24.28 8.64 -5.53
CA SER A 161 24.94 7.34 -5.59
C SER A 161 24.00 6.21 -6.02
N SER A 162 22.69 6.38 -5.81
CA SER A 162 21.69 5.36 -6.15
C SER A 162 20.52 5.91 -6.97
N SER A 163 19.87 5.02 -7.74
CA SER A 163 18.64 5.36 -8.47
C SER A 163 17.51 5.75 -7.51
N ASP A 164 17.49 5.19 -6.31
CA ASP A 164 16.45 5.48 -5.32
C ASP A 164 16.60 6.87 -4.70
N GLU A 165 17.84 7.31 -4.45
CA GLU A 165 18.14 8.69 -4.06
C GLU A 165 17.63 9.68 -5.10
N ARG A 166 17.90 9.42 -6.39
CA ARG A 166 17.42 10.25 -7.51
C ARG A 166 15.90 10.33 -7.53
N ARG A 167 15.21 9.19 -7.39
CA ARG A 167 13.74 9.14 -7.38
C ARG A 167 13.13 9.86 -6.19
N LEU A 168 13.72 9.73 -4.99
CA LEU A 168 13.20 10.42 -3.81
C LEU A 168 13.48 11.93 -3.87
N TYR A 169 14.67 12.33 -4.34
CA TYR A 169 15.00 13.73 -4.57
C TYR A 169 14.07 14.37 -5.62
N ASP A 170 13.85 13.71 -6.76
CA ASP A 170 12.91 14.16 -7.79
C ASP A 170 11.50 14.36 -7.24
N LEU A 171 11.02 13.42 -6.42
CA LEU A 171 9.73 13.53 -5.75
C LEU A 171 9.65 14.77 -4.85
N ILE A 172 10.67 14.99 -4.01
CA ILE A 172 10.78 16.12 -3.09
C ILE A 172 10.85 17.45 -3.86
N TRP A 173 11.65 17.50 -4.92
CA TRP A 173 11.81 18.67 -5.77
C TRP A 173 10.47 19.04 -6.44
N LYS A 174 9.82 18.08 -7.10
CA LYS A 174 8.54 18.30 -7.80
C LYS A 174 7.45 18.78 -6.85
N ARG A 175 7.35 18.20 -5.64
CA ARG A 175 6.36 18.63 -4.64
C ARG A 175 6.63 20.06 -4.16
N THR A 176 7.89 20.42 -3.93
CA THR A 176 8.26 21.76 -3.48
C THR A 176 7.93 22.81 -4.55
N VAL A 177 8.30 22.56 -5.81
CA VAL A 177 7.99 23.45 -6.94
C VAL A 177 6.48 23.58 -7.13
N ALA A 178 5.75 22.46 -7.19
CA ALA A 178 4.30 22.46 -7.36
C ALA A 178 3.58 23.25 -6.25
N SER A 179 4.05 23.17 -5.00
CA SER A 179 3.49 23.92 -3.88
C SER A 179 3.50 25.44 -4.07
N GLN A 180 4.37 25.97 -4.95
CA GLN A 180 4.47 27.40 -5.23
C GLN A 180 3.89 27.79 -6.59
N MET A 181 3.19 26.88 -7.29
CA MET A 181 2.55 27.14 -8.59
C MET A 181 1.09 27.61 -8.43
N VAL A 182 0.50 28.13 -9.51
CA VAL A 182 -0.94 28.49 -9.58
C VAL A 182 -1.85 27.24 -9.47
N ASP A 183 -3.12 27.48 -9.10
CA ASP A 183 -4.14 26.44 -9.02
C ASP A 183 -4.41 25.83 -10.41
N ALA A 184 -4.76 24.55 -10.45
CA ALA A 184 -5.33 23.96 -11.65
C ALA A 184 -6.78 24.42 -11.80
N ARG A 185 -7.20 24.74 -13.03
CA ARG A 185 -8.58 25.13 -13.37
C ARG A 185 -9.21 24.03 -14.18
N THR A 186 -10.40 23.63 -13.77
CA THR A 186 -11.13 22.50 -14.35
C THR A 186 -12.56 22.93 -14.68
N SER A 187 -13.18 22.26 -15.65
CA SER A 187 -14.62 22.33 -15.90
C SER A 187 -15.23 20.98 -15.55
N ARG A 188 -16.25 20.96 -14.71
CA ARG A 188 -17.04 19.75 -14.46
C ARG A 188 -18.40 19.90 -15.13
N VAL A 189 -18.71 18.96 -16.02
CA VAL A 189 -20.02 18.89 -16.69
C VAL A 189 -20.81 17.74 -16.05
N GLN A 190 -22.04 18.02 -15.62
CA GLN A 190 -22.99 17.02 -15.14
C GLN A 190 -24.19 17.04 -16.08
N ALA A 191 -24.45 15.91 -16.73
CA ALA A 191 -25.62 15.74 -17.58
C ALA A 191 -26.56 14.71 -16.95
N VAL A 192 -27.84 15.08 -16.85
CA VAL A 192 -28.92 14.15 -16.49
C VAL A 192 -29.72 13.86 -17.76
N LEU A 193 -29.83 12.58 -18.08
CA LEU A 193 -30.69 12.11 -19.16
C LEU A 193 -31.88 11.38 -18.56
N ALA A 194 -33.06 11.52 -19.15
CA ALA A 194 -34.24 10.81 -18.72
C ALA A 194 -34.89 10.04 -19.86
N ALA A 195 -35.52 8.94 -19.49
CA ALA A 195 -36.42 8.18 -20.35
C ALA A 195 -37.65 7.74 -19.55
N ILE A 196 -38.74 7.54 -20.27
CA ILE A 196 -39.94 6.91 -19.77
C ILE A 196 -40.01 5.54 -20.43
N SER A 197 -39.99 4.48 -19.64
CA SER A 197 -40.10 3.12 -20.17
C SER A 197 -41.47 2.88 -20.81
N ASN A 198 -41.62 1.81 -21.59
CA ASN A 198 -42.92 1.41 -22.14
C ASN A 198 -43.93 0.88 -21.09
N SER A 199 -43.62 1.01 -19.79
CA SER A 199 -44.49 0.72 -18.65
C SER A 199 -44.62 1.93 -17.72
N ASP A 200 -44.43 3.15 -18.25
CA ASP A 200 -44.57 4.44 -17.55
C ASP A 200 -43.64 4.65 -16.33
N GLU A 201 -42.57 3.86 -16.23
CA GLU A 201 -41.51 4.09 -15.24
C GLU A 201 -40.59 5.23 -15.70
N GLN A 202 -40.44 6.27 -14.89
CA GLN A 202 -39.48 7.36 -15.11
C GLN A 202 -38.08 6.96 -14.63
N VAL A 203 -37.08 7.08 -15.50
CA VAL A 203 -35.70 6.68 -15.22
C VAL A 203 -34.75 7.81 -15.56
N GLU A 204 -33.82 8.10 -14.64
CA GLU A 204 -32.72 9.03 -14.85
C GLU A 204 -31.37 8.32 -14.98
N PHE A 205 -30.57 8.78 -15.93
CA PHE A 205 -29.16 8.45 -16.10
C PHE A 205 -28.33 9.68 -15.79
N LYS A 206 -27.20 9.48 -15.10
CA LYS A 206 -26.27 10.57 -14.76
C LYS A 206 -24.93 10.32 -15.41
N ALA A 207 -24.46 11.30 -16.18
CA ALA A 207 -23.12 11.34 -16.73
C ALA A 207 -22.35 12.50 -16.11
N THR A 208 -21.09 12.28 -15.76
CA THR A 208 -20.21 13.34 -15.26
C THR A 208 -18.91 13.35 -16.05
N GLY A 209 -18.56 14.52 -16.56
CA GLY A 209 -17.31 14.81 -17.20
C GLY A 209 -16.45 15.78 -16.40
N LYS A 210 -15.14 15.71 -16.60
CA LYS A 210 -14.16 16.65 -16.08
C LYS A 210 -13.14 16.94 -17.18
N THR A 211 -12.91 18.23 -17.43
CA THR A 211 -11.89 18.74 -18.36
C THR A 211 -10.96 19.67 -17.59
N ILE A 212 -9.67 19.64 -17.88
CA ILE A 212 -8.64 20.51 -17.32
C ILE A 212 -8.48 21.69 -18.27
N ILE A 213 -9.06 22.83 -17.90
CA ILE A 213 -8.93 24.08 -18.66
C ILE A 213 -7.49 24.59 -18.58
N PHE A 214 -6.88 24.44 -17.40
CA PHE A 214 -5.50 24.86 -17.18
C PHE A 214 -4.85 23.99 -16.09
N PRO A 215 -3.74 23.28 -16.36
CA PRO A 215 -3.21 22.29 -15.44
C PRO A 215 -2.54 22.88 -14.19
N GLY A 216 -2.10 24.15 -14.23
CA GLY A 216 -1.41 24.79 -13.10
C GLY A 216 -0.29 23.92 -12.53
N TYR A 217 -0.29 23.72 -11.21
CA TYR A 217 0.69 22.88 -10.51
C TYR A 217 0.76 21.41 -11.00
N GLN A 218 -0.30 20.90 -11.63
CA GLN A 218 -0.35 19.51 -12.08
C GLN A 218 0.65 19.23 -13.20
N ARG A 219 1.15 20.27 -13.88
CA ARG A 219 2.25 20.14 -14.85
C ARG A 219 3.58 19.70 -14.21
N ALA A 220 3.78 20.00 -12.92
CA ALA A 220 4.97 19.60 -12.18
C ALA A 220 4.73 18.35 -11.30
N TYR A 221 3.51 18.21 -10.76
CA TYR A 221 3.23 17.17 -9.78
C TYR A 221 1.76 16.74 -9.77
N VAL A 222 1.53 15.42 -9.87
CA VAL A 222 0.22 14.79 -9.69
C VAL A 222 0.29 13.82 -8.51
N GLU A 223 -0.58 13.96 -7.50
CA GLU A 223 -0.59 13.07 -6.33
C GLU A 223 -0.94 11.62 -6.73
N GLY A 224 -0.19 10.66 -6.18
CA GLY A 224 -0.37 9.23 -6.48
C GLY A 224 0.23 8.72 -7.79
N ALA A 225 0.83 9.56 -8.64
CA ALA A 225 1.43 9.13 -9.91
C ALA A 225 2.84 9.68 -10.21
N ASP A 226 3.66 8.90 -10.92
CA ASP A 226 5.06 9.22 -11.22
C ASP A 226 5.26 10.10 -12.47
N ASP A 227 4.36 9.99 -13.46
CA ASP A 227 4.37 10.79 -14.68
C ASP A 227 3.13 11.71 -14.74
N PRO A 228 3.32 13.03 -14.52
CA PRO A 228 2.23 13.99 -14.59
C PRO A 228 1.52 14.04 -15.94
N SER A 229 2.23 13.81 -17.05
CA SER A 229 1.69 14.01 -18.40
C SER A 229 0.70 12.92 -18.79
N SER A 230 1.10 11.65 -18.67
CA SER A 230 0.25 10.48 -18.92
C SER A 230 -1.02 10.50 -18.06
N GLU A 231 -0.93 10.97 -16.82
CA GLU A 231 -2.03 10.90 -15.86
C GLU A 231 -3.00 12.09 -15.95
N LEU A 232 -2.57 13.20 -16.55
CA LEU A 232 -3.47 14.31 -16.86
C LEU A 232 -4.52 13.87 -17.89
N GLU A 233 -4.10 13.11 -18.90
CA GLU A 233 -4.99 12.56 -19.93
C GLU A 233 -5.99 11.56 -19.33
N ASP A 234 -5.52 10.65 -18.47
CA ASP A 234 -6.37 9.67 -17.78
C ASP A 234 -7.36 10.31 -16.78
N LYS A 235 -7.09 11.54 -16.32
CA LYS A 235 -7.94 12.29 -15.39
C LYS A 235 -9.04 13.10 -16.07
N GLU A 236 -8.99 13.25 -17.38
CA GLU A 236 -10.04 13.90 -18.14
C GLU A 236 -11.09 12.88 -18.59
N ARG A 237 -12.35 13.18 -18.27
CA ARG A 237 -13.49 12.48 -18.83
C ARG A 237 -14.30 13.51 -19.58
N ILE A 238 -14.03 13.65 -20.87
CA ILE A 238 -14.71 14.64 -21.70
C ILE A 238 -16.09 14.11 -22.05
N LEU A 239 -17.12 14.89 -21.73
CA LEU A 239 -18.45 14.67 -22.29
C LEU A 239 -18.56 15.46 -23.60
N PRO A 240 -19.31 14.95 -24.59
CA PRO A 240 -19.66 15.75 -25.76
C PRO A 240 -20.45 16.99 -25.33
N GLU A 241 -20.53 17.97 -26.24
CA GLU A 241 -21.47 19.07 -26.08
C GLU A 241 -22.90 18.50 -26.11
N LEU A 242 -23.69 18.83 -25.09
CA LEU A 242 -25.05 18.33 -24.89
C LEU A 242 -25.96 19.54 -24.70
N VAL A 243 -27.13 19.53 -25.32
CA VAL A 243 -28.12 20.60 -25.18
C VAL A 243 -29.34 20.08 -24.41
N GLU A 244 -29.87 20.87 -23.48
CA GLU A 244 -31.10 20.50 -22.78
C GLU A 244 -32.26 20.34 -23.77
N GLY A 245 -33.03 19.26 -23.61
CA GLY A 245 -34.11 18.88 -24.51
C GLY A 245 -33.67 18.04 -25.72
N GLU A 246 -32.37 17.90 -25.98
CA GLU A 246 -31.84 17.08 -27.07
C GLU A 246 -32.17 15.59 -26.87
N GLU A 247 -32.59 14.92 -27.94
CA GLU A 247 -32.74 13.46 -27.97
C GLU A 247 -31.41 12.80 -28.30
N VAL A 248 -31.03 11.77 -27.51
CA VAL A 248 -29.78 11.04 -27.70
C VAL A 248 -30.03 9.61 -28.20
N THR A 249 -29.18 9.15 -29.10
CA THR A 249 -29.22 7.77 -29.59
C THR A 249 -28.67 6.80 -28.55
N VAL A 250 -29.49 5.84 -28.14
CA VAL A 250 -29.09 4.75 -27.24
C VAL A 250 -28.43 3.63 -28.05
N ASN A 251 -27.10 3.59 -28.06
CA ASN A 251 -26.35 2.53 -28.74
C ASN A 251 -26.47 1.16 -28.07
N GLY A 252 -26.78 1.13 -26.77
CA GLY A 252 -27.00 -0.08 -26.01
C GLY A 252 -27.20 0.20 -24.53
N LEU A 253 -27.97 -0.67 -23.87
CA LEU A 253 -28.19 -0.67 -22.43
C LEU A 253 -27.66 -1.99 -21.87
N THR A 254 -26.75 -1.90 -20.89
CA THR A 254 -26.16 -3.07 -20.26
C THR A 254 -26.42 -3.01 -18.75
N PRO A 255 -27.17 -3.97 -18.17
CA PRO A 255 -27.28 -4.06 -16.73
C PRO A 255 -25.92 -4.44 -16.13
N SER A 256 -25.49 -3.71 -15.10
CA SER A 256 -24.21 -3.93 -14.42
C SER A 256 -24.46 -4.36 -12.98
N GLY A 257 -23.92 -5.52 -12.62
CA GLY A 257 -23.93 -6.03 -11.25
C GLY A 257 -22.74 -5.49 -10.47
N HIS A 258 -22.98 -5.08 -9.22
CA HIS A 258 -21.94 -4.63 -8.31
C HIS A 258 -22.06 -5.37 -6.98
N THR A 259 -20.92 -5.56 -6.32
CA THR A 259 -20.84 -6.12 -4.96
C THR A 259 -20.05 -5.13 -4.11
N THR A 260 -20.57 -4.83 -2.92
CA THR A 260 -19.84 -4.04 -1.93
C THR A 260 -18.50 -4.71 -1.63
N GLN A 261 -17.50 -3.88 -1.37
CA GLN A 261 -16.17 -4.36 -0.99
C GLN A 261 -15.95 -4.04 0.48
N PRO A 262 -15.27 -4.93 1.24
CA PRO A 262 -14.91 -4.62 2.61
C PRO A 262 -13.95 -3.41 2.65
N PRO A 263 -13.85 -2.72 3.80
CA PRO A 263 -12.84 -1.69 3.99
C PRO A 263 -11.44 -2.20 3.64
N ALA A 264 -10.68 -1.38 2.90
CA ALA A 264 -9.33 -1.75 2.50
C ALA A 264 -8.42 -1.85 3.74
N ARG A 265 -7.58 -2.88 3.78
CA ARG A 265 -6.52 -2.99 4.80
C ARG A 265 -5.57 -1.79 4.71
N PHE A 266 -4.92 -1.48 5.84
CA PHE A 266 -3.85 -0.49 5.84
C PHE A 266 -2.68 -0.94 4.96
N THR A 267 -2.11 0.02 4.24
CA THR A 267 -0.74 -0.03 3.73
C THR A 267 0.14 0.73 4.72
N GLU A 268 1.46 0.70 4.57
CA GLU A 268 2.31 1.59 5.37
C GLU A 268 1.90 3.06 5.21
N ALA A 269 1.62 3.51 3.97
CA ALA A 269 1.20 4.88 3.71
C ALA A 269 -0.12 5.25 4.41
N SER A 270 -1.14 4.39 4.32
CA SER A 270 -2.42 4.69 4.99
C SER A 270 -2.34 4.54 6.51
N LEU A 271 -1.45 3.69 7.05
CA LEU A 271 -1.22 3.61 8.49
C LEU A 271 -0.49 4.86 9.02
N VAL A 272 0.54 5.35 8.33
CA VAL A 272 1.21 6.61 8.70
C VAL A 272 0.21 7.78 8.69
N LYS A 273 -0.67 7.82 7.68
CA LYS A 273 -1.74 8.81 7.61
C LYS A 273 -2.68 8.72 8.82
N GLU A 274 -3.14 7.52 9.16
CA GLU A 274 -4.05 7.31 10.30
C GLU A 274 -3.40 7.68 11.63
N LEU A 275 -2.12 7.31 11.82
CA LEU A 275 -1.34 7.68 13.00
C LEU A 275 -1.24 9.21 13.15
N GLU A 276 -0.88 9.91 12.06
CA GLU A 276 -0.84 11.38 12.04
C GLU A 276 -2.22 12.02 12.32
N GLU A 277 -3.29 11.53 11.69
CA GLU A 277 -4.65 12.04 11.89
C GLU A 277 -5.16 11.83 13.32
N LYS A 278 -4.74 10.76 13.99
CA LYS A 278 -5.04 10.48 15.40
C LYS A 278 -4.10 11.16 16.39
N GLY A 279 -3.05 11.86 15.93
CA GLY A 279 -2.05 12.46 16.82
C GLY A 279 -1.13 11.43 17.51
N ILE A 280 -1.10 10.20 17.01
CA ILE A 280 -0.31 9.09 17.55
C ILE A 280 1.00 9.00 16.79
N GLY A 281 2.12 9.05 17.52
CA GLY A 281 3.45 9.07 16.93
C GLY A 281 3.86 10.44 16.40
N ARG A 282 5.11 10.52 15.96
CA ARG A 282 5.80 11.75 15.55
C ARG A 282 6.66 11.46 14.31
N PRO A 283 7.16 12.48 13.60
CA PRO A 283 8.09 12.30 12.48
C PRO A 283 9.24 11.32 12.74
N SER A 284 9.71 11.23 13.98
CA SER A 284 10.75 10.30 14.43
C SER A 284 10.30 8.85 14.62
N THR A 285 8.99 8.57 14.79
CA THR A 285 8.50 7.27 15.25
C THR A 285 7.68 6.50 14.21
N TYR A 286 7.08 7.15 13.20
CA TYR A 286 6.22 6.47 12.21
C TYR A 286 6.86 5.22 11.58
N ALA A 287 8.09 5.34 11.06
CA ALA A 287 8.78 4.24 10.41
C ALA A 287 9.17 3.13 11.39
N SER A 288 9.60 3.48 12.60
CA SER A 288 10.03 2.51 13.63
C SER A 288 8.86 1.77 14.26
N VAL A 289 7.68 2.39 14.37
CA VAL A 289 6.43 1.74 14.81
C VAL A 289 6.10 0.62 13.83
N ILE A 290 6.02 0.93 12.53
CA ILE A 290 5.72 -0.04 11.48
C ILE A 290 6.76 -1.16 11.43
N GLU A 291 8.05 -0.81 11.49
CA GLU A 291 9.13 -1.79 11.53
C GLU A 291 9.01 -2.73 12.75
N THR A 292 8.64 -2.19 13.91
CA THR A 292 8.45 -2.98 15.14
C THR A 292 7.27 -3.93 15.02
N LEU A 293 6.14 -3.48 14.46
CA LEU A 293 4.97 -4.34 14.21
C LEU A 293 5.32 -5.52 13.31
N LEU A 294 6.10 -5.28 12.25
CA LEU A 294 6.54 -6.31 11.31
C LEU A 294 7.60 -7.25 11.93
N ARG A 295 8.60 -6.68 12.60
CA ARG A 295 9.72 -7.43 13.21
C ARG A 295 9.25 -8.34 14.35
N ARG A 296 8.24 -7.91 15.11
CA ARG A 296 7.66 -8.70 16.21
C ARG A 296 6.50 -9.59 15.79
N ASP A 297 6.25 -9.73 14.47
CA ASP A 297 5.21 -10.58 13.89
C ASP A 297 3.79 -10.24 14.41
N TYR A 298 3.52 -8.97 14.71
CA TYR A 298 2.17 -8.47 14.96
C TYR A 298 1.43 -8.16 13.66
N ALA A 299 2.17 -7.82 12.61
CA ALA A 299 1.65 -7.68 11.27
C ALA A 299 2.56 -8.36 10.26
N THR A 300 1.98 -8.84 9.18
CA THR A 300 2.70 -9.34 8.01
C THR A 300 2.31 -8.54 6.77
N LYS A 301 3.16 -8.56 5.73
CA LYS A 301 2.84 -7.93 4.45
C LYS A 301 2.24 -8.94 3.49
N LYS A 302 1.07 -8.63 2.94
CA LYS A 302 0.46 -9.33 1.80
C LYS A 302 0.34 -8.35 0.64
N GLY A 303 1.33 -8.37 -0.26
CA GLY A 303 1.54 -7.27 -1.19
C GLY A 303 1.94 -6.00 -0.44
N SER A 304 1.23 -4.90 -0.66
CA SER A 304 1.42 -3.63 0.07
C SER A 304 0.59 -3.55 1.36
N ALA A 305 -0.36 -4.45 1.56
CA ALA A 305 -1.25 -4.44 2.71
C ALA A 305 -0.57 -5.04 3.95
N LEU A 306 -0.81 -4.41 5.10
CA LEU A 306 -0.49 -4.90 6.44
C LEU A 306 -1.67 -5.77 6.92
N VAL A 307 -1.36 -7.00 7.28
CA VAL A 307 -2.33 -7.99 7.77
C VAL A 307 -1.96 -8.33 9.21
N PRO A 308 -2.86 -8.14 10.19
CA PRO A 308 -2.60 -8.55 11.57
C PRO A 308 -2.41 -10.06 11.67
N THR A 309 -1.57 -10.50 12.59
CA THR A 309 -1.43 -11.92 12.92
C THR A 309 -2.36 -12.31 14.06
N TRP A 310 -2.62 -13.60 14.25
CA TRP A 310 -3.36 -14.09 15.42
C TRP A 310 -2.68 -13.71 16.74
N THR A 311 -1.35 -13.62 16.76
CA THR A 311 -0.60 -13.09 17.90
C THR A 311 -0.98 -11.64 18.21
N ALA A 312 -1.18 -10.80 17.18
CA ALA A 312 -1.67 -9.44 17.40
C ALA A 312 -3.08 -9.44 17.99
N PHE A 313 -4.01 -10.26 17.49
CA PHE A 313 -5.35 -10.36 18.09
C PHE A 313 -5.31 -10.73 19.57
N ALA A 314 -4.53 -11.76 19.97
CA ALA A 314 -4.42 -12.16 21.37
C ALA A 314 -3.82 -11.05 22.25
N LYS A 315 -2.82 -10.31 21.74
CA LYS A 315 -2.22 -9.19 22.48
C LYS A 315 -3.13 -7.97 22.53
N THR A 316 -3.84 -7.64 21.46
CA THR A 316 -4.85 -6.58 21.46
C THR A 316 -5.97 -6.93 22.42
N GLN A 317 -6.50 -8.16 22.40
CA GLN A 317 -7.54 -8.61 23.33
C GLN A 317 -7.08 -8.52 24.79
N LEU A 318 -5.86 -8.96 25.11
CA LEU A 318 -5.27 -8.79 26.44
C LEU A 318 -5.31 -7.32 26.88
N LEU A 319 -4.84 -6.43 26.01
CA LEU A 319 -4.72 -5.01 26.34
C LEU A 319 -6.09 -4.33 26.41
N GLU A 320 -7.03 -4.64 25.52
CA GLU A 320 -8.37 -4.06 25.54
C GLU A 320 -9.19 -4.52 26.76
N GLN A 321 -9.01 -5.77 27.21
CA GLN A 321 -9.77 -6.31 28.34
C GLN A 321 -9.19 -5.90 29.70
N HIS A 322 -7.86 -5.88 29.83
CA HIS A 322 -7.20 -5.66 31.13
C HIS A 322 -6.54 -4.29 31.26
N PHE A 323 -6.24 -3.63 30.13
CA PHE A 323 -5.55 -2.34 30.09
C PHE A 323 -6.19 -1.34 29.12
N PRO A 324 -7.54 -1.19 29.08
CA PRO A 324 -8.24 -0.46 28.02
C PRO A 324 -7.75 0.99 27.86
N HIS A 325 -7.42 1.65 28.97
CA HIS A 325 -6.92 3.03 28.94
C HIS A 325 -5.55 3.16 28.24
N LEU A 326 -4.68 2.15 28.33
CA LEU A 326 -3.33 2.19 27.75
C LEU A 326 -3.32 2.01 26.22
N VAL A 327 -4.40 1.47 25.65
CA VAL A 327 -4.56 1.26 24.20
C VAL A 327 -5.61 2.17 23.58
N ASP A 328 -6.18 3.08 24.37
CA ASP A 328 -7.05 4.11 23.85
C ASP A 328 -6.28 5.12 22.99
N TYR A 329 -6.90 5.50 21.86
CA TYR A 329 -6.27 6.40 20.90
C TYR A 329 -6.11 7.81 21.47
N GLU A 330 -7.08 8.28 22.23
CA GLU A 330 -7.11 9.63 22.81
C GLU A 330 -6.07 9.76 23.94
N PHE A 331 -5.94 8.71 24.77
CA PHE A 331 -4.88 8.61 25.77
C PHE A 331 -3.49 8.70 25.14
N THR A 332 -3.24 7.92 24.09
CA THR A 332 -1.93 7.90 23.41
C THR A 332 -1.60 9.26 22.80
N ALA A 333 -2.57 9.90 22.15
CA ALA A 333 -2.40 11.25 21.60
C ALA A 333 -2.12 12.30 22.69
N THR A 334 -2.82 12.19 23.82
CA THR A 334 -2.64 13.09 24.98
C THR A 334 -1.25 12.91 25.60
N MET A 335 -0.76 11.68 25.72
CA MET A 335 0.61 11.40 26.17
C MET A 335 1.63 12.07 25.25
N GLU A 336 1.49 11.92 23.94
CA GLU A 336 2.42 12.53 22.98
C GLU A 336 2.40 14.07 23.04
N GLU A 337 1.23 14.70 23.22
CA GLU A 337 1.15 16.16 23.43
C GLU A 337 1.78 16.59 24.76
N ALA A 338 1.63 15.80 25.83
CA ALA A 338 2.28 16.08 27.11
C ALA A 338 3.81 16.07 26.98
N LEU A 339 4.36 15.11 26.22
CA LEU A 339 5.80 15.05 25.92
C LEU A 339 6.26 16.25 25.09
N ASP A 340 5.46 16.67 24.10
CA ASP A 340 5.76 17.87 23.31
C ASP A 340 5.72 19.14 24.16
N SER A 341 4.76 19.25 25.10
CA SER A 341 4.67 20.36 26.06
C SER A 341 5.90 20.43 26.98
N ILE A 342 6.35 19.28 27.49
CA ILE A 342 7.61 19.19 28.26
C ILE A 342 8.80 19.65 27.40
N ALA A 343 8.87 19.23 26.14
CA ALA A 343 9.94 19.64 25.23
C ALA A 343 9.93 21.16 24.92
N ARG A 344 8.76 21.81 24.98
CA ARG A 344 8.60 23.28 24.89
C ARG A 344 8.95 24.02 26.19
N GLY A 345 9.14 23.30 27.30
CA GLY A 345 9.29 23.89 28.62
C GLY A 345 7.96 24.39 29.22
N GLU A 346 6.83 23.93 28.68
CA GLU A 346 5.46 24.25 29.15
C GLU A 346 4.96 23.23 30.18
N GLY A 347 5.57 22.04 30.26
CA GLY A 347 5.20 20.95 31.16
C GLY A 347 6.34 20.50 32.08
N GLU A 348 5.97 19.92 33.23
CA GLU A 348 6.90 19.37 34.22
C GLU A 348 7.04 17.85 34.06
N SER A 349 8.25 17.38 33.71
CA SER A 349 8.51 15.96 33.43
C SER A 349 8.32 15.07 34.65
N GLU A 350 8.82 15.48 35.82
CA GLU A 350 8.69 14.71 37.06
C GLU A 350 7.23 14.54 37.47
N LYS A 351 6.45 15.62 37.38
CA LYS A 351 5.03 15.60 37.65
C LYS A 351 4.29 14.65 36.71
N TRP A 352 4.56 14.73 35.41
CA TRP A 352 3.95 13.85 34.42
C TRP A 352 4.29 12.37 34.67
N LEU A 353 5.56 12.06 34.93
CA LEU A 353 6.01 10.69 35.26
C LEU A 353 5.36 10.17 36.54
N HIS A 354 5.26 11.01 37.57
CA HIS A 354 4.59 10.66 38.81
C HIS A 354 3.12 10.33 38.57
N SER A 355 2.38 11.18 37.85
CA SER A 355 0.98 10.94 37.50
C SER A 355 0.79 9.70 36.63
N PHE A 356 1.66 9.45 35.65
CA PHE A 356 1.58 8.26 34.80
C PHE A 356 1.84 6.97 35.59
N TRP A 357 2.84 6.99 36.48
CA TRP A 357 3.27 5.80 37.21
C TRP A 357 2.41 5.48 38.43
N PHE A 358 2.12 6.48 39.26
CA PHE A 358 1.37 6.33 40.52
C PHE A 358 -0.10 6.74 40.41
N GLY A 359 -0.50 7.38 39.31
CA GLY A 359 -1.86 7.88 39.12
C GLY A 359 -2.04 9.33 39.59
N ASP A 360 -3.14 9.94 39.15
CA ASP A 360 -3.58 11.29 39.55
C ASP A 360 -5.11 11.32 39.63
N GLY A 361 -5.65 10.81 40.75
CA GLY A 361 -7.10 10.64 40.95
C GLY A 361 -7.68 9.33 40.40
N GLY A 362 -6.84 8.42 39.90
CA GLY A 362 -7.17 7.06 39.46
C GLY A 362 -5.92 6.14 39.52
N PRO A 363 -6.03 4.84 39.19
CA PRO A 363 -4.89 3.91 39.26
C PRO A 363 -3.80 4.29 38.23
N GLY A 364 -2.55 4.32 38.68
CA GLY A 364 -1.39 4.50 37.81
C GLY A 364 -0.93 3.20 37.15
N LEU A 365 0.05 3.27 36.26
CA LEU A 365 0.61 2.07 35.61
C LEU A 365 1.09 1.03 36.64
N ARG A 366 1.67 1.48 37.77
CA ARG A 366 2.16 0.59 38.84
C ARG A 366 1.07 -0.34 39.38
N ASP A 367 -0.13 0.21 39.63
CA ASP A 367 -1.23 -0.56 40.22
C ASP A 367 -1.82 -1.54 39.21
N LEU A 368 -1.78 -1.19 37.92
CA LEU A 368 -2.26 -2.03 36.83
C LEU A 368 -1.36 -3.26 36.57
N ILE A 369 -0.07 -3.16 36.87
CA ILE A 369 0.91 -4.24 36.64
C ILE A 369 1.29 -4.99 37.91
N ASP A 370 0.57 -4.77 39.00
CA ASP A 370 0.81 -5.46 40.27
C ASP A 370 0.56 -6.97 40.15
N GLU A 371 1.28 -7.77 40.95
CA GLU A 371 1.24 -9.23 40.85
C GLU A 371 -0.17 -9.80 41.04
N ASP A 372 -0.97 -9.21 41.94
CA ASP A 372 -2.35 -9.63 42.20
C ASP A 372 -3.25 -9.41 40.97
N HIS A 373 -3.06 -8.28 40.27
CA HIS A 373 -3.82 -7.99 39.04
C HIS A 373 -3.43 -8.96 37.92
N LEU A 374 -2.13 -9.20 37.74
CA LEU A 374 -1.62 -10.10 36.70
C LEU A 374 -1.97 -11.56 36.95
N ALA A 375 -2.03 -11.99 38.21
CA ALA A 375 -2.45 -13.35 38.59
C ALA A 375 -3.91 -13.64 38.21
N GLY A 376 -4.75 -12.61 38.10
CA GLY A 376 -6.15 -12.72 37.67
C GLY A 376 -6.33 -12.92 36.15
N ILE A 377 -5.27 -12.80 35.35
CA ILE A 377 -5.34 -12.91 33.89
C ILE A 377 -5.12 -14.36 33.48
N ASP A 378 -6.18 -15.03 33.02
CA ASP A 378 -6.06 -16.39 32.49
C ASP A 378 -5.50 -16.38 31.05
N PRO A 379 -4.26 -16.88 30.83
CA PRO A 379 -3.68 -16.92 29.49
C PRO A 379 -4.45 -17.85 28.53
N ALA A 380 -5.19 -18.84 29.04
CA ALA A 380 -5.99 -19.71 28.19
C ALA A 380 -7.16 -18.97 27.55
N ILE A 381 -7.77 -18.02 28.29
CA ILE A 381 -8.86 -17.16 27.81
C ILE A 381 -8.32 -16.13 26.82
N VAL A 382 -7.25 -15.42 27.19
CA VAL A 382 -6.65 -14.36 26.35
C VAL A 382 -6.14 -14.87 25.00
N ASN A 383 -5.67 -16.13 24.96
CA ASN A 383 -5.20 -16.74 23.72
C ASN A 383 -6.31 -17.46 22.95
N ALA A 384 -7.57 -17.32 23.35
CA ALA A 384 -8.74 -17.93 22.70
C ALA A 384 -9.63 -16.85 22.08
N ILE A 385 -9.67 -16.81 20.75
CA ILE A 385 -10.42 -15.83 19.97
C ILE A 385 -11.60 -16.54 19.31
N GLU A 386 -12.82 -16.28 19.76
CA GLU A 386 -14.02 -16.81 19.12
C GLU A 386 -14.26 -16.11 17.77
N ILE A 387 -14.42 -16.90 16.70
CA ILE A 387 -14.64 -16.37 15.34
C ILE A 387 -16.07 -16.61 14.84
N GLY A 388 -16.88 -17.34 15.61
CA GLY A 388 -18.29 -17.61 15.36
C GLY A 388 -18.68 -19.03 15.78
N SER A 389 -19.77 -19.55 15.23
CA SER A 389 -20.27 -20.89 15.56
C SER A 389 -20.54 -21.71 14.32
N ASP A 390 -20.39 -23.03 14.43
CA ASP A 390 -20.70 -23.98 13.37
C ASP A 390 -22.22 -24.13 13.14
N ALA A 391 -22.61 -24.93 12.14
CA ALA A 391 -24.03 -25.18 11.85
C ALA A 391 -24.82 -25.85 12.99
N LYS A 392 -24.13 -26.41 14.01
CA LYS A 392 -24.72 -27.03 15.19
C LYS A 392 -24.73 -26.10 16.40
N GLY A 393 -24.27 -24.85 16.27
CA GLY A 393 -24.19 -23.87 17.34
C GLY A 393 -22.98 -24.05 18.27
N ARG A 394 -21.97 -24.84 17.87
CA ARG A 394 -20.74 -25.02 18.64
C ARG A 394 -19.76 -23.89 18.32
N ALA A 395 -19.15 -23.31 19.35
CA ALA A 395 -18.20 -22.23 19.19
C ALA A 395 -16.93 -22.69 18.43
N ILE A 396 -16.55 -21.90 17.43
CA ILE A 396 -15.28 -22.07 16.72
C ILE A 396 -14.31 -21.02 17.25
N ILE A 397 -13.19 -21.51 17.77
CA ILE A 397 -12.21 -20.69 18.47
C ILE A 397 -10.85 -20.82 17.79
N VAL A 398 -10.17 -19.69 17.60
CA VAL A 398 -8.76 -19.66 17.26
C VAL A 398 -7.95 -19.58 18.55
N ARG A 399 -7.15 -20.62 18.80
CA ARG A 399 -6.20 -20.65 19.91
C ARG A 399 -4.80 -20.30 19.45
N VAL A 400 -4.20 -19.31 20.11
CA VAL A 400 -2.85 -18.81 19.84
C VAL A 400 -1.84 -19.52 20.73
N TRP A 401 -0.78 -20.02 20.12
CA TRP A 401 0.31 -20.72 20.79
C TRP A 401 1.64 -20.01 20.52
N ASN A 402 2.68 -20.35 21.29
CA ASN A 402 4.03 -19.81 21.07
C ASN A 402 4.58 -20.06 19.65
N ASN A 403 4.08 -21.08 18.95
CA ASN A 403 4.60 -21.53 17.64
C ASN A 403 3.58 -21.43 16.48
N GLY A 404 2.49 -20.68 16.64
CA GLY A 404 1.45 -20.47 15.63
C GLY A 404 0.05 -20.50 16.22
N ALA A 405 -0.98 -20.49 15.37
CA ALA A 405 -2.38 -20.56 15.77
C ALA A 405 -3.02 -21.89 15.32
N SER A 406 -4.06 -22.32 16.02
CA SER A 406 -4.90 -23.44 15.60
C SER A 406 -6.36 -23.05 15.72
N VAL A 407 -7.18 -23.52 14.79
CA VAL A 407 -8.63 -23.42 14.89
C VAL A 407 -9.17 -24.66 15.58
N MET A 408 -10.19 -24.50 16.42
CA MET A 408 -10.72 -25.52 17.31
C MET A 408 -12.25 -25.46 17.33
N CYS A 409 -12.87 -26.63 17.43
CA CYS A 409 -14.28 -26.80 17.76
C CYS A 409 -14.37 -27.99 18.72
N GLU A 410 -14.79 -27.74 19.96
CA GLU A 410 -14.72 -28.73 21.06
C GLU A 410 -13.29 -29.31 21.22
N GLU A 411 -13.13 -30.63 21.06
CA GLU A 411 -11.84 -31.33 21.19
C GLU A 411 -11.06 -31.38 19.87
N GLU A 412 -11.72 -31.11 18.74
CA GLU A 412 -11.09 -31.17 17.42
C GLU A 412 -10.29 -29.90 17.13
N ARG A 413 -9.10 -30.05 16.54
CA ARG A 413 -8.20 -28.93 16.25
C ARG A 413 -7.45 -29.11 14.94
N ALA A 414 -7.16 -28.00 14.29
CA ALA A 414 -6.26 -27.96 13.13
C ALA A 414 -5.35 -26.74 13.15
N PRO A 415 -4.08 -26.86 12.72
CA PRO A 415 -3.20 -25.72 12.59
C PRO A 415 -3.71 -24.76 11.51
N ILE A 416 -3.65 -23.45 11.79
CA ILE A 416 -3.97 -22.42 10.80
C ILE A 416 -2.71 -22.17 9.95
N PRO A 417 -2.81 -22.21 8.60
CA PRO A 417 -1.69 -21.86 7.73
C PRO A 417 -1.21 -20.42 7.94
N VAL A 418 0.11 -20.21 7.95
CA VAL A 418 0.72 -18.88 8.21
C VAL A 418 0.44 -17.83 7.13
N ASP A 419 -0.05 -18.23 5.95
CA ASP A 419 -0.38 -17.36 4.83
C ASP A 419 -1.89 -17.08 4.71
N LEU A 420 -2.71 -17.75 5.52
CA LEU A 420 -4.13 -17.49 5.65
C LEU A 420 -4.33 -16.24 6.50
N ALA A 421 -4.89 -15.19 5.89
CA ALA A 421 -5.20 -13.97 6.64
C ALA A 421 -6.38 -14.21 7.59
N PRO A 422 -6.47 -13.50 8.73
CA PRO A 422 -7.58 -13.68 9.67
C PRO A 422 -8.97 -13.54 9.06
N ASP A 423 -9.18 -12.57 8.16
CA ASP A 423 -10.43 -12.36 7.42
C ASP A 423 -10.71 -13.42 6.33
N GLU A 424 -9.72 -14.23 5.97
CA GLU A 424 -9.89 -15.37 5.06
C GLU A 424 -10.25 -16.67 5.84
N LEU A 425 -10.18 -16.67 7.18
CA LEU A 425 -10.62 -17.79 8.03
C LEU A 425 -12.12 -17.66 8.32
N THR A 426 -12.94 -17.99 7.32
CA THR A 426 -14.40 -18.10 7.51
C THR A 426 -14.75 -19.34 8.32
N ILE A 427 -16.01 -19.43 8.79
CA ILE A 427 -16.53 -20.61 9.49
C ILE A 427 -16.38 -21.87 8.63
N GLU A 428 -16.73 -21.80 7.34
CA GLU A 428 -16.59 -22.92 6.42
C GLU A 428 -15.11 -23.31 6.24
N LYS A 429 -14.21 -22.32 6.22
CA LYS A 429 -12.77 -22.59 6.12
C LYS A 429 -12.22 -23.22 7.39
N ALA A 430 -12.70 -22.80 8.56
CA ALA A 430 -12.38 -23.38 9.84
C ALA A 430 -12.81 -24.85 9.91
N GLU A 431 -14.06 -25.15 9.54
CA GLU A 431 -14.59 -26.52 9.46
C GLU A 431 -13.78 -27.38 8.48
N GLU A 432 -13.43 -26.87 7.30
CA GLU A 432 -12.56 -27.56 6.33
C GLU A 432 -11.21 -27.92 6.95
N LEU A 433 -10.58 -26.97 7.65
CA LEU A 433 -9.29 -27.20 8.30
C LEU A 433 -9.41 -28.23 9.42
N ILE A 434 -10.43 -28.13 10.27
CA ILE A 434 -10.69 -29.06 11.37
C ILE A 434 -10.91 -30.48 10.82
N ALA A 435 -11.74 -30.64 9.78
CA ALA A 435 -11.98 -31.93 9.14
C ALA A 435 -10.68 -32.53 8.55
N LEU A 436 -9.86 -31.72 7.89
CA LEU A 436 -8.54 -32.14 7.40
C LEU A 436 -7.55 -32.49 8.52
N GLY A 437 -7.66 -31.86 9.68
CA GLY A 437 -6.82 -32.13 10.85
C GLY A 437 -7.28 -33.35 11.65
N ALA A 438 -8.59 -33.59 11.74
CA ALA A 438 -9.23 -34.68 12.47
C ALA A 438 -8.93 -36.06 11.85
N GLY A 439 -8.66 -36.12 10.54
CA GLY A 439 -8.27 -37.35 9.85
C GLY A 439 -6.95 -37.99 10.31
N GLY A 440 -6.17 -37.29 11.16
CA GLY A 440 -4.89 -37.78 11.66
C GLY A 440 -3.83 -37.97 10.57
N PRO A 441 -2.66 -38.55 10.92
CA PRO A 441 -1.64 -38.89 9.93
C PRO A 441 -2.16 -39.98 8.98
N ARG A 442 -2.28 -39.67 7.68
CA ARG A 442 -2.61 -40.68 6.67
C ARG A 442 -1.34 -41.45 6.31
N GLU A 443 -1.33 -42.75 6.58
CA GLU A 443 -0.25 -43.64 6.15
C GLU A 443 -0.25 -43.83 4.64
N LEU A 444 0.88 -43.56 4.00
CA LEU A 444 1.08 -43.75 2.55
C LEU A 444 1.79 -45.07 2.23
N GLY A 445 2.50 -45.65 3.19
CA GLY A 445 3.30 -46.87 3.04
C GLY A 445 4.67 -46.77 3.71
N VAL A 446 5.55 -47.72 3.43
CA VAL A 446 6.89 -47.83 4.02
C VAL A 446 7.94 -47.36 3.02
N ASP A 447 8.90 -46.56 3.49
CA ASP A 447 10.08 -46.17 2.73
C ASP A 447 11.02 -47.38 2.52
N PRO A 448 11.36 -47.75 1.27
CA PRO A 448 12.20 -48.90 0.98
C PRO A 448 13.64 -48.80 1.51
N GLU A 449 14.17 -47.59 1.70
CA GLU A 449 15.56 -47.39 2.14
C GLU A 449 15.69 -47.48 3.67
N THR A 450 14.76 -46.88 4.41
CA THR A 450 14.84 -46.77 5.87
C THR A 450 13.92 -47.74 6.62
N GLY A 451 12.93 -48.33 5.95
CA GLY A 451 11.92 -49.19 6.58
C GLY A 451 10.92 -48.42 7.47
N LEU A 452 10.91 -47.09 7.42
CA LEU A 452 10.02 -46.25 8.21
C LEU A 452 8.72 -45.93 7.46
N VAL A 453 7.60 -45.81 8.19
CA VAL A 453 6.31 -45.41 7.62
C VAL A 453 6.33 -43.95 7.18
N ILE A 454 5.74 -43.65 6.03
CA ILE A 454 5.55 -42.29 5.54
C ILE A 454 4.11 -41.85 5.80
N PHE A 455 3.97 -40.69 6.43
CA PHE A 455 2.67 -40.08 6.76
C PHE A 455 2.43 -38.82 5.93
N ALA A 456 1.20 -38.60 5.48
CA ALA A 456 0.71 -37.30 4.99
C ALA A 456 -0.11 -36.61 6.08
N MET A 457 0.18 -35.33 6.34
CA MET A 457 -0.40 -34.56 7.45
C MET A 457 -0.63 -33.10 7.06
N SER A 458 -1.50 -32.43 7.82
CA SER A 458 -1.70 -30.98 7.76
C SER A 458 -0.83 -30.24 8.78
N GLY A 459 -0.23 -29.11 8.40
CA GLY A 459 0.67 -28.34 9.25
C GLY A 459 0.57 -26.83 9.02
N ARG A 460 1.23 -26.04 9.87
CA ARG A 460 1.21 -24.56 9.82
C ARG A 460 1.72 -23.95 8.50
N PHE A 461 2.48 -24.70 7.71
CA PHE A 461 3.01 -24.26 6.41
C PHE A 461 2.27 -24.92 5.23
N GLY A 462 1.09 -25.48 5.50
CA GLY A 462 0.34 -26.30 4.56
C GLY A 462 0.59 -27.80 4.72
N PRO A 463 0.01 -28.62 3.84
CA PRO A 463 0.14 -30.07 3.90
C PRO A 463 1.57 -30.53 3.60
N PHE A 464 2.00 -31.58 4.31
CA PHE A 464 3.36 -32.12 4.21
C PHE A 464 3.39 -33.65 4.37
N VAL A 465 4.46 -34.27 3.90
CA VAL A 465 4.80 -35.67 4.19
C VAL A 465 5.91 -35.75 5.23
N GLN A 466 5.89 -36.79 6.06
CA GLN A 466 6.88 -37.06 7.09
C GLN A 466 7.34 -38.52 7.03
N LEU A 467 8.66 -38.74 7.14
CA LEU A 467 9.26 -40.06 7.29
C LEU A 467 9.40 -40.42 8.77
N GLY A 468 8.68 -41.46 9.19
CA GLY A 468 8.63 -41.97 10.56
C GLY A 468 7.77 -41.11 11.50
N GLU A 469 7.55 -41.64 12.71
CA GLU A 469 6.86 -40.92 13.78
C GLU A 469 7.78 -39.91 14.48
N MET A 470 7.19 -38.91 15.13
CA MET A 470 7.93 -37.99 15.96
C MET A 470 8.17 -38.62 17.34
N ALA A 471 9.36 -39.20 17.56
CA ALA A 471 9.70 -39.77 18.86
C ALA A 471 9.79 -38.67 19.93
N GLU A 472 8.98 -38.75 20.99
CA GLU A 472 8.84 -37.72 22.05
C GLU A 472 10.16 -37.34 22.75
N LYS A 473 11.19 -38.19 22.69
CA LYS A 473 12.47 -38.00 23.40
C LYS A 473 13.70 -37.90 22.47
N SER A 474 13.51 -37.85 21.14
CA SER A 474 14.63 -37.74 20.19
C SER A 474 14.92 -36.30 19.79
N LYS A 475 16.21 -35.89 19.84
CA LYS A 475 16.66 -34.61 19.28
C LYS A 475 16.65 -34.57 17.74
N LYS A 476 16.50 -35.72 17.07
CA LYS A 476 16.56 -35.82 15.60
C LYS A 476 15.14 -35.68 15.03
N LYS A 477 14.87 -34.54 14.38
CA LYS A 477 13.57 -34.28 13.74
C LYS A 477 13.36 -35.24 12.55
N PRO A 478 12.15 -35.80 12.38
CA PRO A 478 11.86 -36.65 11.23
C PRO A 478 12.00 -35.86 9.93
N LYS A 479 12.39 -36.54 8.84
CA LYS A 479 12.51 -35.91 7.52
C LYS A 479 11.12 -35.51 7.06
N ARG A 480 10.96 -34.26 6.61
CA ARG A 480 9.67 -33.71 6.17
C ARG A 480 9.83 -33.03 4.82
N GLY A 481 8.77 -33.04 4.02
CA GLY A 481 8.69 -32.23 2.82
C GLY A 481 7.28 -31.73 2.57
N SER A 482 7.14 -30.46 2.22
CA SER A 482 5.85 -29.86 1.89
C SER A 482 5.32 -30.43 0.57
N LEU A 483 4.01 -30.70 0.51
CA LEU A 483 3.34 -31.08 -0.73
C LEU A 483 3.49 -29.97 -1.77
N LEU A 484 3.55 -30.35 -3.05
CA LEU A 484 3.62 -29.42 -4.18
C LEU A 484 2.24 -28.84 -4.50
N ALA A 485 2.17 -27.84 -5.37
CA ALA A 485 0.91 -27.23 -5.80
C ALA A 485 0.00 -28.26 -6.48
N GLY A 486 -1.27 -28.32 -6.06
CA GLY A 486 -2.28 -29.25 -6.59
C GLY A 486 -2.29 -30.63 -5.93
N MET A 487 -1.26 -30.99 -5.15
CA MET A 487 -1.28 -32.22 -4.34
C MET A 487 -2.13 -32.03 -3.08
N THR A 488 -2.92 -33.05 -2.71
CA THR A 488 -3.71 -33.07 -1.48
C THR A 488 -3.34 -34.27 -0.62
N ILE A 489 -3.68 -34.20 0.68
CA ILE A 489 -3.46 -35.31 1.63
C ILE A 489 -4.23 -36.56 1.15
N ASP A 490 -5.38 -36.38 0.50
CA ASP A 490 -6.26 -37.47 0.04
C ASP A 490 -5.84 -38.09 -1.30
N SER A 491 -5.08 -37.38 -2.15
CA SER A 491 -4.67 -37.89 -3.46
C SER A 491 -3.21 -38.30 -3.56
N ILE A 492 -2.35 -37.86 -2.64
CA ILE A 492 -0.90 -38.13 -2.72
C ILE A 492 -0.59 -39.63 -2.63
N THR A 493 0.33 -40.06 -3.48
CA THR A 493 0.80 -41.45 -3.55
C THR A 493 2.19 -41.63 -2.91
N LEU A 494 2.52 -42.87 -2.52
CA LEU A 494 3.85 -43.20 -1.97
C LEU A 494 5.02 -42.78 -2.89
N PRO A 495 5.00 -43.02 -4.22
CA PRO A 495 6.08 -42.57 -5.10
C PRO A 495 6.25 -41.04 -5.14
N GLU A 496 5.16 -40.29 -5.05
CA GLU A 496 5.22 -38.82 -5.01
C GLU A 496 5.76 -38.32 -3.67
N ALA A 497 5.36 -38.96 -2.57
CA ALA A 497 5.88 -38.66 -1.23
C ALA A 497 7.39 -38.91 -1.14
N LEU A 498 7.88 -40.02 -1.72
CA LEU A 498 9.32 -40.32 -1.80
C LEU A 498 10.08 -39.27 -2.61
N LYS A 499 9.52 -38.80 -3.73
CA LYS A 499 10.10 -37.69 -4.50
C LYS A 499 10.19 -36.42 -3.66
N ILE A 500 9.14 -36.06 -2.92
CA ILE A 500 9.16 -34.88 -2.02
C ILE A 500 10.21 -35.06 -0.92
N LEU A 501 10.27 -36.24 -0.29
CA LEU A 501 11.24 -36.57 0.75
C LEU A 501 12.67 -36.68 0.22
N SER A 502 12.90 -36.76 -1.09
CA SER A 502 14.24 -36.66 -1.68
C SER A 502 14.82 -35.24 -1.61
N LEU A 503 13.99 -34.23 -1.34
CA LEU A 503 14.45 -32.85 -1.14
C LEU A 503 15.00 -32.64 0.28
N PRO A 504 16.04 -31.80 0.47
CA PRO A 504 16.82 -31.07 -0.54
C PRO A 504 17.60 -31.99 -1.49
N ARG A 505 17.58 -31.70 -2.80
CA ARG A 505 18.32 -32.48 -3.82
C ARG A 505 19.58 -31.73 -4.22
N THR A 506 20.74 -32.37 -4.08
CA THR A 506 21.98 -31.88 -4.69
C THR A 506 21.89 -31.99 -6.22
N VAL A 507 21.95 -30.86 -6.90
CA VAL A 507 21.95 -30.77 -8.38
C VAL A 507 23.34 -31.11 -8.93
N GLY A 508 24.38 -30.67 -8.22
CA GLY A 508 25.78 -30.94 -8.52
C GLY A 508 26.70 -29.92 -7.87
N VAL A 509 27.92 -29.82 -8.38
CA VAL A 509 28.95 -28.89 -7.90
C VAL A 509 29.30 -27.94 -9.04
N ASP A 510 29.44 -26.65 -8.73
CA ASP A 510 29.86 -25.67 -9.74
C ASP A 510 31.35 -25.81 -10.10
N SER A 511 31.78 -25.05 -11.12
CA SER A 511 33.18 -24.99 -11.56
C SER A 511 34.19 -24.58 -10.48
N HIS A 512 33.73 -24.06 -9.33
CA HIS A 512 34.55 -23.62 -8.20
C HIS A 512 34.45 -24.56 -6.98
N GLY A 513 33.80 -25.72 -7.11
CA GLY A 513 33.67 -26.68 -6.02
C GLY A 513 32.53 -26.40 -5.03
N THR A 514 31.65 -25.43 -5.31
CA THR A 514 30.51 -25.09 -4.45
C THR A 514 29.28 -25.92 -4.80
N GLU A 515 28.66 -26.54 -3.80
CA GLU A 515 27.46 -27.36 -3.98
C GLU A 515 26.24 -26.50 -4.37
N ILE A 516 25.50 -26.98 -5.36
CA ILE A 516 24.22 -26.43 -5.79
C ILE A 516 23.11 -27.38 -5.34
N VAL A 517 22.19 -26.86 -4.54
CA VAL A 517 21.08 -27.63 -3.97
C VAL A 517 19.75 -27.03 -4.43
N ALA A 518 18.82 -27.89 -4.85
CA ALA A 518 17.43 -27.53 -5.12
C ALA A 518 16.56 -27.80 -3.88
N LEU A 519 15.79 -26.79 -3.47
CA LEU A 519 14.96 -26.80 -2.27
C LEU A 519 13.56 -26.27 -2.59
N ASN A 520 12.57 -26.76 -1.85
CA ASN A 520 11.24 -26.19 -1.84
C ASN A 520 11.01 -25.41 -0.53
N GLY A 521 10.91 -24.08 -0.62
CA GLY A 521 10.78 -23.19 0.53
C GLY A 521 9.38 -22.61 0.68
N ARG A 522 9.21 -21.74 1.69
CA ARG A 522 7.94 -21.00 1.94
C ARG A 522 7.45 -20.24 0.71
N TYR A 523 8.37 -19.71 -0.11
CA TYR A 523 8.07 -18.88 -1.27
C TYR A 523 8.13 -19.65 -2.60
N GLY A 524 8.12 -20.98 -2.55
CA GLY A 524 8.21 -21.85 -3.72
C GLY A 524 9.61 -22.43 -3.96
N PRO A 525 9.82 -23.03 -5.14
CA PRO A 525 11.05 -23.74 -5.49
C PRO A 525 12.22 -22.77 -5.69
N TYR A 526 13.40 -23.12 -5.20
CA TYR A 526 14.61 -22.30 -5.35
C TYR A 526 15.88 -23.15 -5.36
N LEU A 527 16.93 -22.59 -5.96
CA LEU A 527 18.30 -23.08 -5.89
C LEU A 527 19.08 -22.33 -4.83
N GLN A 528 19.98 -23.03 -4.16
CA GLN A 528 20.95 -22.47 -3.24
C GLN A 528 22.36 -22.90 -3.64
N LYS A 529 23.28 -21.93 -3.68
CA LYS A 529 24.72 -22.10 -3.90
C LYS A 529 25.48 -21.31 -2.84
N GLY A 530 25.96 -21.99 -1.80
CA GLY A 530 26.52 -21.35 -0.61
C GLY A 530 25.51 -20.40 0.07
N THR A 531 25.82 -19.11 0.13
CA THR A 531 24.90 -18.06 0.63
C THR A 531 24.01 -17.45 -0.45
N ASP A 532 24.21 -17.83 -1.72
CA ASP A 532 23.43 -17.31 -2.83
C ASP A 532 22.18 -18.16 -3.10
N SER A 533 21.03 -17.53 -3.35
CA SER A 533 19.77 -18.20 -3.67
C SER A 533 19.07 -17.58 -4.88
N ARG A 534 18.39 -18.42 -5.67
CA ARG A 534 17.65 -18.05 -6.89
C ARG A 534 16.33 -18.82 -6.95
N THR A 535 15.23 -18.12 -7.18
CA THR A 535 13.90 -18.74 -7.38
C THR A 535 13.86 -19.49 -8.71
N LEU A 536 13.16 -20.63 -8.72
CA LEU A 536 12.84 -21.39 -9.93
C LEU A 536 11.43 -21.03 -10.42
N ASP A 537 11.19 -21.15 -11.73
CA ASP A 537 9.91 -20.75 -12.33
C ASP A 537 8.82 -21.81 -12.11
N SER A 538 9.20 -23.07 -11.87
CA SER A 538 8.25 -24.16 -11.66
C SER A 538 8.73 -25.19 -10.62
N GLU A 539 7.77 -25.85 -9.96
CA GLU A 539 8.07 -26.94 -9.01
C GLU A 539 8.65 -28.18 -9.71
N GLY A 540 8.38 -28.36 -11.02
CA GLY A 540 8.94 -29.46 -11.80
C GLY A 540 10.47 -29.37 -11.91
N GLU A 541 11.02 -28.16 -11.97
CA GLU A 541 12.47 -27.93 -12.06
C GLU A 541 13.24 -28.43 -10.82
N LEU A 542 12.58 -28.56 -9.66
CA LEU A 542 13.20 -29.16 -8.46
C LEU A 542 13.80 -30.54 -8.74
N PHE A 543 13.20 -31.28 -9.67
CA PHE A 543 13.58 -32.66 -9.99
C PHE A 543 14.24 -32.81 -11.36
N THR A 544 14.28 -31.78 -12.18
CA THR A 544 14.78 -31.89 -13.57
C THR A 544 15.92 -30.93 -13.88
N ILE A 545 16.14 -29.89 -13.07
CA ILE A 545 17.18 -28.91 -13.35
C ILE A 545 18.58 -29.53 -13.31
N THR A 546 19.39 -29.16 -14.30
CA THR A 546 20.77 -29.63 -14.48
C THR A 546 21.76 -28.60 -13.93
N VAL A 547 23.01 -29.00 -13.72
CA VAL A 547 24.09 -28.09 -13.30
C VAL A 547 24.21 -26.90 -14.26
N ALA A 548 24.23 -27.15 -15.58
CA ALA A 548 24.29 -26.10 -16.58
C ALA A 548 23.11 -25.12 -16.53
N GLY A 549 21.89 -25.63 -16.28
CA GLY A 549 20.70 -24.79 -16.10
C GLY A 549 20.79 -23.94 -14.82
N ALA A 550 21.25 -24.53 -13.72
CA ALA A 550 21.46 -23.81 -12.47
C ALA A 550 22.53 -22.72 -12.60
N GLU A 551 23.66 -23.02 -13.26
CA GLU A 551 24.73 -22.05 -13.53
C GLU A 551 24.25 -20.88 -14.37
N ALA A 552 23.40 -21.12 -15.38
CA ALA A 552 22.79 -20.06 -16.17
C ALA A 552 21.93 -19.12 -15.31
N ILE A 553 21.16 -19.66 -14.36
CA ILE A 553 20.34 -18.86 -13.44
C ILE A 553 21.22 -18.05 -12.46
N PHE A 554 22.31 -18.63 -11.96
CA PHE A 554 23.26 -17.93 -11.09
C PHE A 554 24.09 -16.86 -11.82
N ALA A 555 24.37 -17.06 -13.12
CA ALA A 555 25.11 -16.12 -13.96
C ALA A 555 24.33 -14.82 -14.21
N VAL A 556 23.00 -14.85 -14.11
CA VAL A 556 22.18 -13.63 -14.14
C VAL A 556 22.43 -12.83 -12.85
N PRO A 557 22.92 -11.57 -12.94
CA PRO A 557 23.15 -10.74 -11.77
C PRO A 557 21.86 -10.54 -10.99
N LYS A 558 21.91 -10.58 -9.65
CA LYS A 558 20.77 -10.22 -8.81
C LYS A 558 20.34 -8.78 -9.14
N ARG A 559 19.22 -8.63 -9.85
CA ARG A 559 18.53 -7.34 -9.92
C ARG A 559 18.02 -7.05 -8.51
N LYS A 560 18.70 -6.14 -7.78
CA LYS A 560 18.18 -5.58 -6.53
C LYS A 560 16.85 -4.87 -6.86
N GLY A 561 15.74 -5.52 -6.52
CA GLY A 561 14.40 -4.94 -6.65
C GLY A 561 13.61 -5.34 -7.89
N ARG A 562 13.34 -6.64 -8.09
CA ARG A 562 12.10 -7.13 -8.73
C ARG A 562 12.01 -8.65 -8.64
N ALA A 563 11.13 -9.17 -7.80
CA ALA A 563 10.38 -10.43 -7.99
C ALA A 563 9.62 -10.79 -6.69
N GLY A 564 8.55 -10.05 -6.38
CA GLY A 564 7.36 -10.71 -5.87
C GLY A 564 6.68 -11.34 -7.08
N GLY A 565 7.20 -12.51 -7.49
CA GLY A 565 6.73 -13.22 -8.67
C GLY A 565 5.32 -13.78 -8.44
N LYS A 566 4.50 -13.70 -9.49
CA LYS A 566 3.18 -14.34 -9.56
C LYS A 566 3.28 -15.82 -9.21
N TRP A 567 2.79 -16.22 -8.04
CA TRP A 567 2.43 -17.61 -7.76
C TRP A 567 0.96 -17.68 -7.37
N ALA A 568 0.22 -18.56 -8.05
CA ALA A 568 -1.19 -18.78 -7.76
C ALA A 568 -1.34 -19.48 -6.39
N LYS A 569 -2.24 -18.96 -5.55
CA LYS A 569 -2.63 -19.58 -4.28
C LYS A 569 -2.88 -21.08 -4.49
N LYS A 570 -2.34 -21.95 -3.63
CA LYS A 570 -2.78 -23.36 -3.53
C LYS A 570 -4.27 -23.36 -3.17
N LYS A 571 -5.14 -23.58 -4.14
CA LYS A 571 -6.58 -23.74 -3.91
C LYS A 571 -6.88 -25.20 -3.54
N PRO A 572 -7.82 -25.46 -2.62
CA PRO A 572 -8.46 -26.78 -2.53
C PRO A 572 -9.20 -27.07 -3.83
N GLY A 573 -9.17 -28.33 -4.29
CA GLY A 573 -9.75 -28.75 -5.57
C GLY A 573 -11.24 -28.41 -5.68
N ALA A 574 -11.61 -27.66 -6.72
CA ALA A 574 -13.00 -27.40 -7.06
C ALA A 574 -13.44 -28.28 -8.24
N LYS A 575 -14.59 -28.92 -8.08
CA LYS A 575 -15.28 -29.73 -9.10
C LYS A 575 -15.53 -28.91 -10.38
N THR A 576 -15.26 -29.54 -11.50
CA THR A 576 -15.46 -29.05 -12.86
C THR A 576 -16.93 -28.74 -13.14
N THR A 577 -17.20 -27.51 -13.59
CA THR A 577 -18.38 -27.18 -14.40
C THR A 577 -17.91 -26.46 -15.66
N GLU A 578 -18.23 -27.03 -16.81
CA GLU A 578 -17.85 -26.55 -18.13
C GLU A 578 -18.57 -25.24 -18.47
N ARG A 579 -17.81 -24.24 -18.96
CA ARG A 579 -18.34 -23.18 -19.83
C ARG A 579 -17.41 -22.98 -21.02
N GLY A 580 -17.94 -23.22 -22.20
CA GLY A 580 -17.25 -23.16 -23.48
C GLY A 580 -16.78 -21.75 -23.86
N GLY A 581 -15.50 -21.65 -24.25
CA GLY A 581 -14.86 -20.45 -24.78
C GLY A 581 -14.80 -20.48 -26.31
N LYS A 582 -15.48 -19.53 -26.96
CA LYS A 582 -15.39 -19.23 -28.40
C LYS A 582 -14.03 -18.57 -28.71
N LYS A 583 -13.24 -19.19 -29.59
CA LYS A 583 -12.04 -18.60 -30.22
C LYS A 583 -12.45 -17.44 -31.16
N ARG A 584 -11.78 -16.29 -31.08
CA ARG A 584 -11.67 -15.33 -32.19
C ARG A 584 -10.19 -15.10 -32.52
N SER A 585 -9.86 -15.39 -33.76
CA SER A 585 -8.57 -15.24 -34.42
C SER A 585 -8.23 -13.77 -34.64
N ARG A 586 -6.93 -13.44 -34.56
CA ARG A 586 -6.32 -12.22 -35.10
C ARG A 586 -5.53 -12.60 -36.34
N SER A 587 -6.08 -12.32 -37.53
CA SER A 587 -5.33 -11.94 -38.73
C SER A 587 -5.45 -10.42 -38.83
N GLY A 588 -4.55 -9.61 -39.37
CA GLY A 588 -3.45 -9.76 -40.32
C GLY A 588 -3.34 -8.36 -40.95
N ALA A 589 -2.15 -7.77 -40.97
CA ALA A 589 -1.89 -6.45 -41.55
C ALA A 589 -2.11 -6.44 -43.08
N PRO A 590 -2.11 -5.26 -43.72
CA PRO A 590 -0.89 -4.93 -44.47
C PRO A 590 -0.43 -3.47 -44.38
N ALA A 591 0.82 -3.29 -44.79
CA ALA A 591 1.62 -2.09 -44.85
C ALA A 591 1.27 -1.13 -46.01
N LEU A 592 1.66 0.14 -45.87
CA LEU A 592 2.00 1.04 -46.99
C LEU A 592 3.06 2.03 -46.51
N GLY A 593 4.13 2.16 -47.30
CA GLY A 593 5.37 2.83 -46.94
C GLY A 593 5.51 4.27 -47.46
N THR A 594 6.47 4.95 -46.83
CA THR A 594 7.48 5.86 -47.39
C THR A 594 7.04 7.00 -48.32
N ALA A 595 7.19 8.23 -47.84
CA ALA A 595 7.86 9.29 -48.59
C ALA A 595 8.52 10.30 -47.62
N ARG A 596 9.84 10.39 -47.72
CA ARG A 596 10.74 11.29 -47.00
C ARG A 596 11.08 12.42 -47.98
N VAL A 597 10.71 13.66 -47.69
CA VAL A 597 11.19 14.83 -48.44
C VAL A 597 12.20 15.58 -47.59
N VAL A 598 13.41 15.65 -48.15
CA VAL A 598 14.56 16.42 -47.71
C VAL A 598 14.47 17.80 -48.36
N ALA A 599 14.65 18.87 -47.59
CA ALA A 599 15.03 20.17 -48.12
C ALA A 599 16.21 20.72 -47.30
N LYS A 600 17.35 20.86 -47.99
CA LYS A 600 18.56 21.58 -47.56
C LYS A 600 18.48 23.03 -48.05
N GLY A 601 19.04 23.95 -47.26
CA GLY A 601 19.51 25.28 -47.68
C GLY A 601 19.94 26.09 -46.45
N THR A 602 21.19 26.02 -45.98
CA THR A 602 22.39 26.84 -46.31
C THR A 602 22.29 28.36 -46.07
N SER A 603 22.90 28.85 -44.98
CA SER A 603 24.00 29.88 -44.90
C SER A 603 24.19 30.26 -43.41
N LYS A 604 25.32 30.05 -42.72
CA LYS A 604 26.71 30.60 -42.72
C LYS A 604 26.86 32.09 -42.27
N LYS A 605 27.45 32.25 -41.06
CA LYS A 605 28.40 33.30 -40.56
C LYS A 605 27.82 34.72 -40.34
N ALA A 606 28.22 35.57 -39.38
CA ALA A 606 29.41 35.74 -38.51
C ALA A 606 29.01 36.52 -37.21
N ARG A 607 29.52 36.21 -36.00
CA ARG A 607 30.69 36.76 -35.24
C ARG A 607 30.70 38.27 -34.93
N ALA A 608 30.88 38.58 -33.64
CA ALA A 608 31.45 39.78 -32.93
C ALA A 608 30.40 40.48 -32.04
N ALA A 609 30.44 40.47 -30.69
CA ALA A 609 31.47 40.84 -29.70
C ALA A 609 31.61 42.37 -29.45
N ARG A 610 31.12 42.78 -28.28
CA ARG A 610 31.58 43.82 -27.32
C ARG A 610 31.98 45.23 -27.79
N GLU A 611 31.32 46.23 -27.19
CA GLU A 611 31.83 47.37 -26.39
C GLU A 611 30.61 48.23 -25.98
N ALA A 612 30.20 48.34 -24.71
CA ALA A 612 30.75 49.06 -23.54
C ALA A 612 30.41 50.57 -23.48
N SER A 613 29.80 50.96 -22.35
CA SER A 613 29.59 52.32 -21.77
C SER A 613 28.30 53.05 -22.21
N VAL A 614 27.47 53.68 -21.36
CA VAL A 614 27.75 54.54 -20.18
C VAL A 614 26.62 54.49 -19.12
N LYS A 615 27.05 54.62 -17.86
CA LYS A 615 26.41 54.90 -16.55
C LYS A 615 25.20 55.87 -16.57
N ALA A 616 24.12 55.58 -15.83
CA ALA A 616 23.90 55.71 -14.38
C ALA A 616 23.68 57.16 -13.90
N ASN A 617 22.50 57.44 -13.34
CA ASN A 617 22.18 58.67 -12.63
C ASN A 617 21.24 58.33 -11.47
N LEU A 618 21.76 58.27 -10.24
CA LEU A 618 21.00 58.35 -8.99
C LEU A 618 21.97 58.84 -7.91
N ASP A 619 21.72 60.08 -7.47
CA ASP A 619 22.33 60.77 -6.34
C ASP A 619 21.43 60.59 -5.11
N PRO A 620 21.98 60.24 -3.93
CA PRO A 620 21.32 60.59 -2.69
C PRO A 620 22.29 61.27 -1.72
N THR A 621 22.07 62.55 -1.46
CA THR A 621 22.55 63.20 -0.24
C THR A 621 21.45 64.07 0.40
N ARG A 622 20.97 63.66 1.58
CA ARG A 622 20.85 64.55 2.75
C ARG A 622 20.51 63.78 4.03
N ARG A 623 21.33 64.04 5.05
CA ARG A 623 21.29 63.56 6.44
C ARG A 623 20.56 64.55 7.36
N SER A 624 20.26 64.04 8.56
CA SER A 624 20.11 64.71 9.87
C SER A 624 18.73 65.27 10.20
N SER A 625 18.20 65.26 11.43
CA SER A 625 18.52 64.60 12.73
C SER A 625 17.50 65.16 13.74
N ARG A 626 17.03 64.38 14.72
CA ARG A 626 16.72 64.86 16.09
C ARG A 626 16.32 63.72 17.05
N SER A 627 17.16 63.52 18.06
CA SER A 627 16.87 63.11 19.45
C SER A 627 15.98 64.17 20.14
N GLY A 628 15.31 64.01 21.29
CA GLY A 628 15.23 63.04 22.40
C GLY A 628 14.61 63.79 23.61
N ASP A 629 14.00 63.07 24.58
CA ASP A 629 13.77 63.39 26.03
C ASP A 629 12.53 62.59 26.55
N ASN A 630 12.66 61.51 27.36
CA ASN A 630 12.83 61.32 28.84
C ASN A 630 11.56 61.59 29.70
N PRO A 631 11.39 61.02 30.93
CA PRO A 631 12.33 60.24 31.77
C PRO A 631 11.98 58.77 32.03
#